data_AF-A0A7X7A3J9-F1
#
_entry.id   AF-A0A7X7A3J9-F1
#
_cell.length_a   1.000
_cell.length_b   1.000
_cell.length_c   1.000
_cell.angle_alpha   90.00
_cell.angle_beta   90.00
_cell.angle_gamma   90.00
#
_symmetry.space_group_name_H-M   'P 1'
#
loop_
_entity.id
_entity.type
_entity.pdbx_description
1 polymer ?
#
loop_
_entity_poly.entity_id
_entity_poly.type
_entity_poly.pdbx_seq_one_letter_code
_entity_poly.pdbx_strand_id
1 'polypeptide(L)'
;QGEGIVDVTTHLVDMIQWEAFPEVTLKKEDVEIVSASRWTTDITPEMFKKSTHLDEYPDYLQKDLEGETLKVYSNGEINYKLKGIHAKVSVIWNFQAPEGTGDTHYSIMRGTKANLIIKQGQEENFKPTLYVEPAVGEDINQFAASLDKAVNLSLQTKFPGLILRKLNDSLWVIDIPEKYKEGHEAHFGQVAKKYLEFLVQGEMPEWEVPNMIVKYYITTEGLRAAMK
;
A
#
# COMPACT_ATOMS: atom_id res chain seq x y z
N GLN A 1 -8.25 9.95 18.64
CA GLN A 1 -6.90 9.53 18.20
C GLN A 1 -7.08 8.50 17.10
N GLY A 2 -6.33 8.59 16.01
CA GLY A 2 -6.29 7.53 14.98
C GLY A 2 -5.25 6.48 15.37
N GLU A 3 -5.58 5.21 15.21
CA GLU A 3 -4.63 4.10 15.33
C GLU A 3 -3.99 3.79 13.97
N GLY A 4 -2.81 3.16 13.96
CA GLY A 4 -2.13 2.86 12.70
C GLY A 4 -2.94 2.00 11.73
N ILE A 5 -3.78 1.11 12.26
CA ILE A 5 -4.69 0.26 11.48
C ILE A 5 -5.79 1.04 10.72
N VAL A 6 -6.03 2.32 11.04
CA VAL A 6 -6.97 3.21 10.33
C VAL A 6 -6.30 4.40 9.63
N ASP A 7 -4.97 4.46 9.64
CA ASP A 7 -4.19 5.55 9.07
C ASP A 7 -3.62 5.17 7.70
N VAL A 8 -2.36 4.72 7.63
CA VAL A 8 -1.66 4.36 6.39
C VAL A 8 -2.35 3.20 5.65
N THR A 9 -3.06 2.32 6.35
CA THR A 9 -3.89 1.27 5.74
C THR A 9 -4.94 1.85 4.79
N THR A 10 -5.36 3.10 4.96
CA THR A 10 -6.23 3.83 4.01
C THR A 10 -5.62 3.81 2.62
N HIS A 11 -4.32 4.10 2.47
CA HIS A 11 -3.64 4.05 1.18
C HIS A 11 -3.60 2.64 0.60
N LEU A 12 -3.29 1.64 1.42
CA LEU A 12 -3.17 0.26 0.95
C LEU A 12 -4.52 -0.32 0.53
N VAL A 13 -5.59 -0.01 1.26
CA VAL A 13 -6.96 -0.39 0.89
C VAL A 13 -7.37 0.30 -0.41
N ASP A 14 -7.05 1.60 -0.56
CA ASP A 14 -7.32 2.36 -1.79
C ASP A 14 -6.61 1.76 -3.01
N MET A 15 -5.31 1.43 -2.87
CA MET A 15 -4.53 0.78 -3.93
C MET A 15 -5.15 -0.55 -4.35
N ILE A 16 -5.55 -1.41 -3.41
CA ILE A 16 -6.23 -2.67 -3.75
C ILE A 16 -7.51 -2.43 -4.55
N GLN A 17 -8.30 -1.42 -4.18
CA GLN A 17 -9.52 -1.07 -4.92
C GLN A 17 -9.20 -0.55 -6.33
N TRP A 18 -8.28 0.40 -6.44
CA TRP A 18 -7.90 1.04 -7.71
C TRP A 18 -7.20 0.09 -8.68
N GLU A 19 -6.30 -0.76 -8.18
CA GLU A 19 -5.45 -1.63 -9.02
C GLU A 19 -6.19 -2.91 -9.41
N ALA A 20 -6.93 -3.54 -8.48
CA ALA A 20 -7.60 -4.81 -8.73
C ALA A 20 -9.05 -4.67 -9.22
N PHE A 21 -9.69 -3.53 -8.97
CA PHE A 21 -11.08 -3.25 -9.37
C PHE A 21 -11.20 -1.86 -10.05
N PRO A 22 -10.43 -1.59 -11.12
CA PRO A 22 -10.38 -0.27 -11.74
C PRO A 22 -11.77 0.17 -12.22
N GLU A 23 -12.17 1.37 -11.81
CA GLU A 23 -13.45 2.01 -12.15
C GLU A 23 -14.72 1.24 -11.72
N VAL A 24 -14.57 0.21 -10.88
CA VAL A 24 -15.71 -0.53 -10.33
C VAL A 24 -16.26 0.23 -9.13
N THR A 25 -17.57 0.47 -9.14
CA THR A 25 -18.28 0.98 -7.96
C THR A 25 -18.45 -0.13 -6.92
N LEU A 26 -17.85 0.07 -5.75
CA LEU A 26 -17.88 -0.86 -4.63
C LEU A 26 -18.98 -0.48 -3.63
N LYS A 27 -19.46 -1.48 -2.89
CA LYS A 27 -20.40 -1.30 -1.79
C LYS A 27 -19.92 -1.99 -0.52
N LYS A 28 -20.45 -1.60 0.62
CA LYS A 28 -20.06 -2.20 1.92
C LYS A 28 -20.38 -3.70 1.96
N GLU A 29 -21.41 -4.12 1.26
CA GLU A 29 -21.84 -5.52 1.13
C GLU A 29 -20.83 -6.37 0.33
N ASP A 30 -19.93 -5.74 -0.43
CA ASP A 30 -18.85 -6.44 -1.11
C ASP A 30 -17.72 -6.85 -0.13
N VAL A 31 -17.74 -6.36 1.11
CA VAL A 31 -16.65 -6.52 2.09
C VAL A 31 -17.01 -7.54 3.17
N GLU A 32 -16.12 -8.51 3.38
CA GLU A 32 -16.14 -9.44 4.51
C GLU A 32 -14.83 -9.28 5.30
N ILE A 33 -14.89 -8.76 6.53
CA ILE A 33 -13.72 -8.76 7.42
C ILE A 33 -13.49 -10.19 7.91
N VAL A 34 -12.31 -10.75 7.62
CA VAL A 34 -11.94 -12.13 7.98
C VAL A 34 -11.22 -12.13 9.33
N SER A 35 -10.21 -11.29 9.48
CA SER A 35 -9.49 -11.11 10.75
C SER A 35 -8.78 -9.76 10.76
N ALA A 36 -8.50 -9.24 11.95
CA ALA A 36 -7.69 -8.05 12.09
C ALA A 36 -6.90 -8.13 13.40
N SER A 37 -5.73 -7.51 13.42
CA SER A 37 -4.90 -7.40 14.62
C SER A 37 -4.28 -6.01 14.69
N ARG A 38 -4.03 -5.56 15.92
CA ARG A 38 -3.34 -4.30 16.23
C ARG A 38 -2.32 -4.56 17.32
N TRP A 39 -1.23 -3.82 17.30
CA TRP A 39 -0.19 -3.93 18.33
C TRP A 39 0.59 -2.63 18.46
N THR A 40 1.34 -2.52 19.54
CA THR A 40 2.01 -1.29 19.92
C THR A 40 3.42 -1.23 19.33
N THR A 41 3.88 0.00 19.07
CA THR A 41 5.31 0.31 19.08
C THR A 41 5.61 0.96 20.41
N ASP A 42 6.63 0.44 21.08
CA ASP A 42 7.10 0.93 22.36
C ASP A 42 7.97 2.17 22.15
N ILE A 43 7.61 3.27 22.80
CA ILE A 43 8.33 4.54 22.72
C ILE A 43 8.89 4.86 24.11
N THR A 44 10.21 4.97 24.22
CA THR A 44 10.89 5.38 25.45
C THR A 44 10.83 6.90 25.64
N PRO A 45 11.13 7.44 26.84
CA PRO A 45 11.18 8.89 27.06
C PRO A 45 12.16 9.59 26.12
N GLU A 46 13.32 8.97 25.85
CA GLU A 46 14.32 9.50 24.92
C GLU A 46 13.81 9.53 23.47
N MET A 47 13.13 8.47 23.04
CA MET A 47 12.51 8.42 21.71
C MET A 47 11.42 9.48 21.57
N PHE A 48 10.56 9.62 22.59
CA PHE A 48 9.49 10.62 22.63
C PHE A 48 10.04 12.04 22.57
N LYS A 49 11.05 12.36 23.38
CA LYS A 49 11.72 13.66 23.35
C LYS A 49 12.38 13.92 22.00
N LYS A 50 13.00 12.90 21.40
CA LYS A 50 13.62 13.03 20.08
C LYS A 50 12.61 13.34 18.97
N SER A 51 11.42 12.74 18.99
CA SER A 51 10.42 12.93 17.92
C SER A 51 9.49 14.13 18.15
N THR A 52 9.22 14.51 19.40
CA THR A 52 8.25 15.57 19.75
C THR A 52 8.90 16.85 20.25
N HIS A 53 10.17 16.79 20.66
CA HIS A 53 10.89 17.85 21.38
C HIS A 53 10.33 18.20 22.76
N LEU A 54 9.42 17.39 23.31
CA LEU A 54 8.89 17.56 24.67
C LEU A 54 9.69 16.71 25.67
N ASP A 55 9.99 17.28 26.83
CA ASP A 55 10.76 16.60 27.88
C ASP A 55 9.96 15.52 28.63
N GLU A 56 8.65 15.71 28.74
CA GLU A 56 7.74 14.85 29.50
C GLU A 56 6.53 14.46 28.64
N TYR A 57 5.94 13.30 28.94
CA TYR A 57 4.69 12.89 28.30
C TYR A 57 3.55 13.80 28.75
N PRO A 58 2.84 14.47 27.82
CA PRO A 58 1.63 15.22 28.13
C PRO A 58 0.58 14.39 28.87
N ASP A 59 -0.21 15.03 29.72
CA ASP A 59 -1.22 14.37 30.58
C ASP A 59 -2.18 13.43 29.83
N TYR A 60 -2.55 13.78 28.59
CA TYR A 60 -3.47 12.98 27.79
C TYR A 60 -2.88 11.65 27.29
N LEU A 61 -1.56 11.44 27.37
CA LEU A 61 -0.88 10.19 27.01
C LEU A 61 -0.67 9.26 28.20
N GLN A 62 -0.93 9.71 29.43
CA GLN A 62 -0.70 8.91 30.64
C GLN A 62 -1.48 7.59 30.63
N LYS A 63 -2.66 7.56 30.00
CA LYS A 63 -3.49 6.36 29.82
C LYS A 63 -2.85 5.25 28.96
N ASP A 64 -1.85 5.62 28.16
CA ASP A 64 -1.18 4.72 27.20
C ASP A 64 0.23 4.33 27.70
N LEU A 65 0.59 4.68 28.95
CA LEU A 65 1.88 4.30 29.55
C LEU A 65 1.79 2.94 30.26
N GLU A 66 2.83 2.14 30.09
CA GLU A 66 3.14 1.00 30.94
C GLU A 66 4.52 1.24 31.59
N GLY A 67 4.51 1.71 32.84
CA GLY A 67 5.72 2.23 33.48
C GLY A 67 6.17 3.53 32.81
N GLU A 68 7.41 3.58 32.32
CA GLU A 68 7.96 4.75 31.59
C GLU A 68 7.81 4.63 30.06
N THR A 69 7.30 3.50 29.58
CA THR A 69 7.19 3.20 28.15
C THR A 69 5.81 3.57 27.63
N LEU A 70 5.76 4.43 26.61
CA LEU A 70 4.53 4.77 25.90
C LEU A 70 4.18 3.69 24.88
N LYS A 71 2.99 3.12 25.01
CA LYS A 71 2.47 2.03 24.17
C LYS A 71 1.58 2.61 23.06
N VAL A 72 2.16 2.88 21.89
CA VAL A 72 1.44 3.50 20.78
C VAL A 72 0.89 2.43 19.84
N TYR A 73 -0.44 2.30 19.72
CA TYR A 73 -1.10 1.40 18.73
C TYR A 73 -0.95 1.92 17.28
N SER A 74 0.27 1.97 16.80
CA SER A 74 0.65 2.46 15.47
C SER A 74 0.76 1.35 14.41
N ASN A 75 0.53 0.09 14.78
CA ASN A 75 0.66 -1.05 13.87
C ASN A 75 -0.65 -1.81 13.76
N GLY A 76 -0.88 -2.39 12.59
CA GLY A 76 -2.04 -3.24 12.40
C GLY A 76 -2.07 -3.96 11.08
N GLU A 77 -2.89 -5.00 11.05
CA GLU A 77 -3.15 -5.85 9.90
C GLU A 77 -4.64 -6.09 9.75
N ILE A 78 -5.14 -6.03 8.51
CA ILE A 78 -6.53 -6.35 8.16
C ILE A 78 -6.50 -7.40 7.06
N ASN A 79 -7.13 -8.54 7.32
CA ASN A 79 -7.43 -9.57 6.33
C ASN A 79 -8.93 -9.51 6.03
N TYR A 80 -9.29 -9.32 4.77
CA TYR A 80 -10.67 -9.19 4.34
C TYR A 80 -10.88 -9.85 2.98
N LYS A 81 -12.14 -10.01 2.57
CA LYS A 81 -12.51 -10.27 1.19
C LYS A 81 -13.20 -9.05 0.61
N LEU A 82 -12.89 -8.74 -0.64
CA LEU A 82 -13.58 -7.74 -1.45
C LEU A 82 -14.12 -8.43 -2.70
N LYS A 83 -15.44 -8.44 -2.87
CA LYS A 83 -16.13 -9.20 -3.93
C LYS A 83 -15.70 -10.68 -3.99
N GLY A 84 -15.47 -11.27 -2.82
CA GLY A 84 -15.02 -12.67 -2.69
C GLY A 84 -13.52 -12.90 -2.88
N ILE A 85 -12.73 -11.89 -3.25
CA ILE A 85 -11.28 -11.99 -3.42
C ILE A 85 -10.58 -11.62 -2.11
N HIS A 86 -9.68 -12.49 -1.65
CA HIS A 86 -8.90 -12.24 -0.44
C HIS A 86 -7.90 -11.10 -0.63
N ALA A 87 -7.91 -10.18 0.33
CA ALA A 87 -7.02 -9.03 0.42
C ALA A 87 -6.42 -8.97 1.83
N LYS A 88 -5.18 -8.49 1.90
CA LYS A 88 -4.45 -8.28 3.14
C LYS A 88 -3.72 -6.94 3.06
N VAL A 89 -3.87 -6.12 4.08
CA VAL A 89 -3.08 -4.91 4.29
C VAL A 89 -2.42 -4.98 5.66
N SER A 90 -1.17 -4.53 5.77
CA SER A 90 -0.42 -4.53 7.03
C SER A 90 0.51 -3.33 7.05
N VAL A 91 0.60 -2.67 8.20
CA VAL A 91 1.43 -1.47 8.42
C VAL A 91 2.19 -1.63 9.72
N ILE A 92 3.48 -1.27 9.67
CA ILE A 92 4.36 -1.22 10.84
C ILE A 92 5.03 0.15 10.90
N TRP A 93 4.93 0.79 12.05
CA TRP A 93 5.60 2.03 12.41
C TRP A 93 6.65 1.75 13.47
N ASN A 94 7.88 1.51 13.04
CA ASN A 94 9.03 1.51 13.95
C ASN A 94 9.42 2.94 14.31
N PHE A 95 10.17 3.14 15.39
CA PHE A 95 10.61 4.48 15.81
C PHE A 95 11.48 5.18 14.74
N GLN A 96 12.45 4.47 14.18
CA GLN A 96 13.30 4.95 13.10
C GLN A 96 13.79 3.76 12.26
N ALA A 97 14.06 3.99 10.98
CA ALA A 97 14.75 3.02 10.14
C ALA A 97 16.21 2.84 10.62
N PRO A 98 16.80 1.64 10.46
CA PRO A 98 18.24 1.46 10.65
C PRO A 98 19.08 2.44 9.83
N GLU A 99 20.28 2.77 10.31
CA GLU A 99 21.18 3.70 9.61
C GLU A 99 21.49 3.23 8.19
N GLY A 100 21.42 4.14 7.22
CA GLY A 100 21.63 3.82 5.80
C GLY A 100 20.48 3.06 5.14
N THR A 101 19.34 2.89 5.83
CA THR A 101 18.14 2.26 5.28
C THR A 101 16.98 3.25 5.18
N GLY A 102 15.84 2.80 4.65
CA GLY A 102 14.62 3.60 4.58
C GLY A 102 13.37 2.73 4.74
N ASP A 103 12.22 3.33 4.45
CA ASP A 103 10.95 2.62 4.47
C ASP A 103 10.95 1.46 3.49
N THR A 104 10.27 0.39 3.86
CA THR A 104 10.14 -0.81 3.03
C THR A 104 8.69 -1.01 2.61
N HIS A 105 8.53 -1.64 1.46
CA HIS A 105 7.23 -2.02 0.95
C HIS A 105 7.33 -3.36 0.22
N TYR A 106 6.32 -4.20 0.44
CA TYR A 106 6.12 -5.43 -0.30
C TYR A 106 4.64 -5.59 -0.60
N SER A 107 4.33 -5.86 -1.87
CA SER A 107 2.99 -6.24 -2.28
C SER A 107 3.04 -7.34 -3.33
N ILE A 108 1.98 -8.14 -3.38
CA ILE A 108 1.79 -9.18 -4.39
C ILE A 108 0.33 -9.24 -4.79
N MET A 109 0.06 -9.05 -6.08
CA MET A 109 -1.23 -9.30 -6.71
C MET A 109 -1.16 -10.60 -7.50
N ARG A 110 -2.02 -11.57 -7.17
CA ARG A 110 -2.01 -12.90 -7.79
C ARG A 110 -3.11 -13.00 -8.84
N GLY A 111 -2.71 -13.14 -10.10
CA GLY A 111 -3.59 -13.45 -11.21
C GLY A 111 -3.53 -14.92 -11.60
N THR A 112 -4.43 -15.34 -12.50
CA THR A 112 -4.46 -16.72 -12.99
C THR A 112 -3.27 -17.08 -13.89
N LYS A 113 -2.56 -16.08 -14.42
CA LYS A 113 -1.40 -16.25 -15.32
C LYS A 113 -0.09 -15.74 -14.74
N ALA A 114 -0.16 -14.73 -13.88
CA ALA A 114 1.03 -14.05 -13.36
C ALA A 114 0.78 -13.54 -11.95
N ASN A 115 1.85 -13.46 -11.17
CA ASN A 115 1.89 -12.62 -9.99
C ASN A 115 2.67 -11.34 -10.32
N LEU A 116 2.11 -10.20 -9.91
CA LEU A 116 2.78 -8.90 -9.93
C LEU A 116 3.28 -8.60 -8.53
N ILE A 117 4.56 -8.32 -8.38
CA ILE A 117 5.22 -8.19 -7.08
C ILE A 117 5.94 -6.85 -7.03
N ILE A 118 5.62 -6.01 -6.06
CA ILE A 118 6.43 -4.82 -5.76
C ILE A 118 7.33 -5.15 -4.57
N LYS A 119 8.62 -4.88 -4.73
CA LYS A 119 9.59 -4.91 -3.62
C LYS A 119 10.26 -3.57 -3.48
N GLN A 120 10.45 -3.15 -2.24
CA GLN A 120 11.22 -1.98 -1.85
C GLN A 120 11.98 -2.38 -0.59
N GLY A 121 13.08 -3.11 -0.76
CA GLY A 121 13.97 -3.52 0.32
C GLY A 121 15.41 -3.07 0.07
N GLN A 122 16.33 -3.63 0.85
CA GLN A 122 17.76 -3.38 0.69
C GLN A 122 18.26 -3.77 -0.71
N GLU A 123 17.78 -4.90 -1.26
CA GLU A 123 18.14 -5.38 -2.60
C GLU A 123 17.77 -4.37 -3.71
N GLU A 124 16.69 -3.62 -3.52
CA GLU A 124 16.23 -2.58 -4.44
C GLU A 124 16.77 -1.18 -4.08
N ASN A 125 17.67 -1.07 -3.10
CA ASN A 125 18.13 0.21 -2.54
C ASN A 125 16.96 1.11 -2.06
N PHE A 126 15.94 0.50 -1.46
CA PHE A 126 14.74 1.16 -0.96
C PHE A 126 13.96 1.94 -2.04
N LYS A 127 14.06 1.51 -3.31
CA LYS A 127 13.25 2.03 -4.42
C LYS A 127 12.21 0.99 -4.85
N PRO A 128 10.92 1.35 -4.97
CA PRO A 128 9.90 0.41 -5.45
C PRO A 128 10.27 -0.15 -6.82
N THR A 129 10.32 -1.47 -6.92
CA THR A 129 10.67 -2.19 -8.14
C THR A 129 9.60 -3.24 -8.44
N LEU A 130 9.13 -3.26 -9.68
CA LEU A 130 8.07 -4.16 -10.13
C LEU A 130 8.66 -5.41 -10.78
N TYR A 131 8.28 -6.55 -10.22
CA TYR A 131 8.63 -7.88 -10.69
C TYR A 131 7.38 -8.61 -11.20
N VAL A 132 7.62 -9.54 -12.13
CA VAL A 132 6.58 -10.41 -12.69
C VAL A 132 7.08 -11.84 -12.67
N GLU A 133 6.27 -12.74 -12.14
CA GLU A 133 6.49 -14.19 -12.19
C GLU A 133 5.24 -14.89 -12.73
N PRO A 134 5.38 -16.04 -13.41
CA PRO A 134 4.25 -16.80 -13.92
C PRO A 134 3.49 -17.48 -12.78
N ALA A 135 2.18 -17.65 -12.96
CA ALA A 135 1.39 -18.47 -12.07
C ALA A 135 1.82 -19.95 -12.15
N VAL A 136 1.53 -20.71 -11.09
CA VAL A 136 1.87 -22.13 -11.03
C VAL A 136 1.18 -22.88 -12.18
N GLY A 137 1.97 -23.62 -12.96
CA GLY A 137 1.47 -24.45 -14.06
C GLY A 137 1.49 -23.79 -15.44
N GLU A 138 1.89 -22.51 -15.54
CA GLU A 138 2.06 -21.84 -16.85
C GLU A 138 3.27 -22.40 -17.62
N ASP A 139 3.15 -22.46 -18.95
CA ASP A 139 4.29 -22.73 -19.84
C ASP A 139 5.20 -21.49 -19.87
N ILE A 140 6.43 -21.65 -19.37
CA ILE A 140 7.39 -20.56 -19.21
C ILE A 140 7.73 -19.87 -20.55
N ASN A 141 7.82 -20.61 -21.65
CA ASN A 141 8.19 -20.05 -22.94
C ASN A 141 7.03 -19.24 -23.53
N GLN A 142 5.81 -19.78 -23.45
CA GLN A 142 4.60 -19.07 -23.88
C GLN A 142 4.32 -17.84 -23.01
N PHE A 143 4.54 -17.97 -21.71
CA PHE A 143 4.44 -16.87 -20.76
C PHE A 143 5.43 -15.75 -21.10
N ALA A 144 6.72 -16.08 -21.26
CA ALA A 144 7.76 -15.12 -21.60
C ALA A 144 7.45 -14.37 -22.90
N ALA A 145 6.98 -15.07 -23.94
CA ALA A 145 6.58 -14.44 -25.20
C ALA A 145 5.36 -13.52 -25.05
N SER A 146 4.42 -13.86 -24.16
CA SER A 146 3.24 -13.03 -23.88
C SER A 146 3.61 -11.78 -23.07
N LEU A 147 4.47 -11.95 -22.06
CA LEU A 147 4.98 -10.86 -21.23
C LEU A 147 5.82 -9.86 -22.05
N ASP A 148 6.68 -10.37 -22.95
CA ASP A 148 7.45 -9.55 -23.88
C ASP A 148 6.54 -8.67 -24.73
N LYS A 149 5.51 -9.23 -25.37
CA LYS A 149 4.52 -8.46 -26.14
C LYS A 149 3.80 -7.43 -25.28
N ALA A 150 3.41 -7.77 -24.06
CA ALA A 150 2.72 -6.84 -23.17
C ALA A 150 3.60 -5.62 -22.83
N VAL A 151 4.86 -5.84 -22.46
CA VAL A 151 5.77 -4.77 -22.03
C VAL A 151 6.38 -4.01 -23.20
N ASN A 152 6.86 -4.70 -24.23
CA ASN A 152 7.60 -4.11 -25.34
C ASN A 152 6.71 -3.63 -26.49
N LEU A 153 5.40 -3.94 -26.48
CA LEU A 153 4.45 -3.41 -27.47
C LEU A 153 3.32 -2.64 -26.79
N SER A 154 2.45 -3.31 -26.03
CA SER A 154 1.21 -2.69 -25.54
C SER A 154 1.47 -1.54 -24.58
N LEU A 155 2.33 -1.76 -23.58
CA LEU A 155 2.62 -0.76 -22.55
C LEU A 155 3.47 0.41 -23.06
N GLN A 156 4.23 0.24 -24.15
CA GLN A 156 5.05 1.32 -24.70
C GLN A 156 4.24 2.53 -25.16
N THR A 157 2.95 2.33 -25.52
CA THR A 157 2.07 3.44 -25.92
C THR A 157 1.78 4.39 -24.76
N LYS A 158 1.60 3.84 -23.55
CA LYS A 158 1.26 4.61 -22.34
C LYS A 158 2.50 4.98 -21.53
N PHE A 159 3.48 4.09 -21.50
CA PHE A 159 4.72 4.22 -20.73
C PHE A 159 5.92 3.93 -21.64
N PRO A 160 6.24 4.83 -22.60
CA PRO A 160 7.39 4.63 -23.47
C PRO A 160 8.70 4.57 -22.69
N GLY A 161 9.52 3.56 -23.00
CA GLY A 161 10.85 3.34 -22.45
C GLY A 161 10.93 2.29 -21.34
N LEU A 162 9.84 1.59 -21.00
CA LEU A 162 9.91 0.43 -20.10
C LEU A 162 10.82 -0.64 -20.72
N ILE A 163 11.63 -1.30 -19.88
CA ILE A 163 12.50 -2.40 -20.30
C ILE A 163 12.17 -3.63 -19.46
N LEU A 164 11.90 -4.75 -20.13
CA LEU A 164 11.73 -6.05 -19.48
C LEU A 164 13.09 -6.75 -19.39
N ARG A 165 13.54 -7.09 -18.18
CA ARG A 165 14.73 -7.92 -17.98
C ARG A 165 14.38 -9.25 -17.32
N LYS A 166 14.84 -10.34 -17.92
CA LYS A 166 14.78 -11.68 -17.31
C LYS A 166 15.88 -11.77 -16.24
N LEU A 167 15.50 -12.10 -15.01
CA LEU A 167 16.44 -12.33 -13.91
C LEU A 167 16.79 -13.81 -13.77
N ASN A 168 15.79 -14.68 -13.93
CA ASN A 168 15.96 -16.13 -14.01
C ASN A 168 14.81 -16.74 -14.82
N ASP A 169 14.70 -18.07 -14.86
CA ASP A 169 13.72 -18.78 -15.68
C ASP A 169 12.26 -18.48 -15.39
N SER A 170 11.93 -18.05 -14.18
CA SER A 170 10.55 -17.74 -13.78
C SER A 170 10.40 -16.36 -13.14
N LEU A 171 11.36 -15.44 -13.33
CA LEU A 171 11.30 -14.11 -12.74
C LEU A 171 11.83 -13.03 -13.69
N TRP A 172 11.02 -12.00 -13.87
CA TRP A 172 11.35 -10.81 -14.64
C TRP A 172 11.22 -9.57 -13.76
N VAL A 173 11.99 -8.54 -14.12
CA VAL A 173 11.88 -7.20 -13.56
C VAL A 173 11.57 -6.20 -14.67
N ILE A 174 10.74 -5.22 -14.36
CA ILE A 174 10.43 -4.11 -15.26
C ILE A 174 11.26 -2.91 -14.83
N ASP A 175 12.27 -2.54 -15.63
CA ASP A 175 13.01 -1.32 -15.42
C ASP A 175 12.17 -0.13 -15.87
N ILE A 176 11.90 0.77 -14.94
CA ILE A 176 11.10 1.98 -15.15
C ILE A 176 12.05 3.17 -15.35
N PRO A 177 11.93 3.90 -16.48
CA PRO A 177 12.72 5.11 -16.72
C PRO A 177 12.62 6.15 -15.60
N GLU A 178 13.72 6.87 -15.36
CA GLU A 178 13.81 7.88 -14.29
C GLU A 178 12.74 8.97 -14.39
N LYS A 179 12.31 9.31 -15.61
CA LYS A 179 11.23 10.29 -15.86
C LYS A 179 9.88 9.93 -15.23
N TYR A 180 9.66 8.67 -14.85
CA TYR A 180 8.44 8.23 -14.15
C TYR A 180 8.62 8.11 -12.64
N LYS A 181 9.84 8.32 -12.12
CA LYS A 181 10.14 8.25 -10.68
C LYS A 181 9.96 9.62 -10.04
N GLU A 182 8.75 10.13 -10.17
CA GLU A 182 8.35 11.37 -9.52
C GLU A 182 8.27 11.17 -8.00
N GLY A 183 8.60 12.24 -7.25
CA GLY A 183 8.59 12.22 -5.79
C GLY A 183 7.20 12.41 -5.20
N HIS A 184 7.10 12.24 -3.88
CA HIS A 184 5.85 12.37 -3.13
C HIS A 184 5.12 13.70 -3.39
N GLU A 185 5.85 14.83 -3.42
CA GLU A 185 5.26 16.15 -3.66
C GLU A 185 4.64 16.29 -5.06
N ALA A 186 5.26 15.68 -6.08
CA ALA A 186 4.72 15.69 -7.44
C ALA A 186 3.43 14.88 -7.50
N HIS A 187 3.39 13.69 -6.88
CA HIS A 187 2.16 12.90 -6.76
C HIS A 187 1.05 13.67 -6.03
N PHE A 188 1.38 14.37 -4.94
CA PHE A 188 0.43 15.22 -4.23
C PHE A 188 -0.12 16.33 -5.14
N GLY A 189 0.73 16.98 -5.92
CA GLY A 189 0.34 17.97 -6.91
C GLY A 189 -0.61 17.43 -7.98
N GLN A 190 -0.43 16.18 -8.43
CA GLN A 190 -1.33 15.53 -9.37
C GLN A 190 -2.74 15.32 -8.78
N VAL A 191 -2.83 14.89 -7.51
CA VAL A 191 -4.11 14.74 -6.81
C VAL A 191 -4.79 16.10 -6.63
N ALA A 192 -4.05 17.13 -6.22
CA ALA A 192 -4.58 18.48 -6.07
C ALA A 192 -5.11 19.03 -7.40
N LYS A 193 -4.40 18.80 -8.51
CA LYS A 193 -4.86 19.17 -9.84
C LYS A 193 -6.17 18.48 -10.21
N LYS A 194 -6.28 17.17 -9.96
CA LYS A 194 -7.50 16.39 -10.21
C LYS A 194 -8.70 16.91 -9.42
N TYR A 195 -8.49 17.22 -8.14
CA TYR A 195 -9.52 17.84 -7.32
C TYR A 195 -10.01 19.18 -7.91
N LEU A 196 -9.09 20.05 -8.35
CA LEU A 196 -9.46 21.33 -8.95
C LEU A 196 -10.21 21.16 -10.28
N GLU A 197 -9.86 20.15 -11.09
CA GLU A 197 -10.60 19.79 -12.30
C GLU A 197 -12.05 19.38 -11.96
N PHE A 198 -12.24 18.49 -10.97
CA PHE A 198 -13.58 18.09 -10.52
C PHE A 198 -14.37 19.25 -9.90
N LEU A 199 -13.72 20.16 -9.18
CA LEU A 199 -14.35 21.35 -8.63
C LEU A 199 -14.95 22.25 -9.72
N VAL A 200 -14.24 22.40 -10.85
CA VAL A 200 -14.73 23.17 -12.01
C VAL A 200 -15.86 22.44 -12.73
N GLN A 201 -15.77 21.11 -12.85
CA GLN A 201 -16.79 20.29 -13.52
C GLN A 201 -18.08 20.15 -12.68
N GLY A 202 -17.96 20.23 -11.36
CA GLY A 202 -19.07 20.02 -10.43
C GLY A 202 -19.41 18.53 -10.20
N GLU A 203 -18.60 17.62 -10.74
CA GLU A 203 -18.77 16.18 -10.64
C GLU A 203 -17.43 15.44 -10.59
N MET A 204 -17.48 14.19 -10.13
CA MET A 204 -16.36 13.25 -10.11
C MET A 204 -16.85 11.87 -10.58
N PRO A 205 -15.95 10.96 -10.97
CA PRO A 205 -16.34 9.61 -11.39
C PRO A 205 -17.27 8.93 -10.37
N GLU A 206 -18.29 8.22 -10.85
CA GLU A 206 -19.35 7.64 -10.01
C GLU A 206 -18.83 6.68 -8.92
N TRP A 207 -17.66 6.08 -9.13
CA TRP A 207 -17.03 5.17 -8.19
C TRP A 207 -16.25 5.87 -7.07
N GLU A 208 -15.87 7.15 -7.19
CA GLU A 208 -15.00 7.83 -6.21
C GLU A 208 -15.62 7.87 -4.81
N VAL A 209 -16.84 8.42 -4.67
CA VAL A 209 -17.51 8.53 -3.36
C VAL A 209 -17.84 7.16 -2.76
N PRO A 210 -18.48 6.22 -3.48
CA PRO A 210 -18.75 4.88 -2.93
C PRO A 210 -17.48 4.15 -2.51
N ASN A 211 -16.41 4.23 -3.30
CA ASN A 211 -15.15 3.54 -3.00
C ASN A 211 -14.44 4.17 -1.80
N MET A 212 -14.45 5.51 -1.66
CA MET A 212 -13.99 6.18 -0.43
C MET A 212 -14.76 5.70 0.80
N ILE A 213 -16.08 5.55 0.71
CA ILE A 213 -16.91 5.02 1.81
C ILE A 213 -16.53 3.57 2.13
N VAL A 214 -16.31 2.72 1.13
CA VAL A 214 -15.89 1.32 1.30
C VAL A 214 -14.49 1.24 1.91
N LYS A 215 -13.56 2.09 1.48
CA LYS A 215 -12.22 2.21 2.05
C LYS A 215 -12.27 2.50 3.55
N TYR A 216 -13.01 3.53 3.96
CA TYR A 216 -13.15 3.86 5.38
C TYR A 216 -13.96 2.82 6.16
N TYR A 217 -14.91 2.14 5.52
CA TYR A 217 -15.62 1.00 6.12
C TYR A 217 -14.65 -0.14 6.43
N ILE A 218 -13.80 -0.54 5.47
CA ILE A 218 -12.79 -1.60 5.69
C ILE A 218 -11.86 -1.26 6.85
N THR A 219 -11.31 -0.04 6.90
CA THR A 219 -10.36 0.33 7.95
C THR A 219 -11.02 0.39 9.33
N THR A 220 -12.19 1.02 9.44
CA THR A 220 -12.90 1.16 10.73
C THR A 220 -13.50 -0.15 11.24
N GLU A 221 -14.02 -1.02 10.37
CA GLU A 221 -14.46 -2.37 10.76
C GLU A 221 -13.26 -3.27 11.09
N GLY A 222 -12.14 -3.10 10.39
CA GLY A 222 -10.87 -3.74 10.73
C GLY A 222 -10.41 -3.38 12.15
N LEU A 223 -10.43 -2.09 12.51
CA LEU A 223 -10.15 -1.66 13.88
C LEU A 223 -11.13 -2.30 14.89
N ARG A 224 -12.43 -2.28 14.61
CA ARG A 224 -13.43 -2.90 15.48
C ARG A 224 -13.17 -4.39 15.70
N ALA A 225 -12.74 -5.11 14.66
CA ALA A 225 -12.37 -6.51 14.76
C ALA A 225 -11.09 -6.73 15.57
N ALA A 226 -10.09 -5.84 15.44
CA ALA A 226 -8.82 -5.91 16.16
C ALA A 226 -8.91 -5.53 17.65
N MET A 227 -10.00 -4.87 18.06
CA MET A 227 -10.27 -4.49 19.46
C MET A 227 -11.00 -5.57 20.27
N LYS A 228 -11.43 -6.67 19.63
CA LYS A 228 -12.09 -7.81 20.28
C LYS A 228 -11.06 -8.80 20.82
#